data_AF-A0A8V8TQH7-F1
#
_entry.id   AF-A0A8V8TQH7-F1
#
_cell.length_a   1.000
_cell.length_b   1.000
_cell.length_c   1.000
_cell.angle_alpha   90.00
_cell.angle_beta   90.00
_cell.angle_gamma   90.00
#
_symmetry.space_group_name_H-M   'P 1'
#
loop_
_entity.id
_entity.type
_entity.pdbx_description
1 polymer ?
#
loop_
_entity_poly.entity_id
_entity_poly.type
_entity_poly.pdbx_seq_one_letter_code
_entity_poly.pdbx_strand_id
1 'polypeptide(L)'
;MFDHNGKIIQKTPYPRPRGTTVSVQQLFSTLPVRHKEFQRNIKKEYAKMVQVLHAYCIISAGIRVSCTNQLGQGKRQPVVCTGGSPSIKENIGSVFGQKQLQSLIPFVQLPPSDSVCEEYGLSCSDALHNLFYISGFISQCTHGVGRSSTDRQFFFINRRPCDPAKVCRLVNEVYHMYNRHQYPFVVLNISVDSDGVLLCHPGWSVVA
;
A
#
# COMPACT_ATOMS: atom_id res chain seq x y z
N MET A 1 12.90 19.98 -21.65
CA MET A 1 12.31 18.82 -22.36
C MET A 1 13.36 17.76 -22.57
N PHE A 2 12.97 16.48 -22.61
CA PHE A 2 13.85 15.34 -22.84
C PHE A 2 13.41 14.56 -24.08
N ASP A 3 14.36 13.96 -24.80
CA ASP A 3 14.07 13.01 -25.87
C ASP A 3 13.83 11.58 -25.31
N HIS A 4 13.52 10.63 -26.20
CA HIS A 4 13.32 9.23 -25.82
C HIS A 4 14.59 8.50 -25.36
N ASN A 5 15.77 9.08 -25.59
CA ASN A 5 17.06 8.56 -25.13
C ASN A 5 17.49 9.17 -23.78
N GLY A 6 16.64 10.02 -23.17
CA GLY A 6 16.94 10.72 -21.93
C GLY A 6 17.87 11.92 -22.10
N LYS A 7 18.18 12.34 -23.33
CA LYS A 7 18.98 13.53 -23.60
C LYS A 7 18.14 14.79 -23.44
N ILE A 8 18.76 15.85 -22.93
CA ILE A 8 18.11 17.15 -22.74
C ILE A 8 17.93 17.82 -24.10
N ILE A 9 16.68 18.02 -24.52
CA ILE A 9 16.34 18.82 -25.71
C ILE A 9 16.36 20.31 -25.38
N GLN A 10 15.81 20.66 -24.21
CA GLN A 10 15.63 22.06 -23.82
C GLN A 10 15.90 22.24 -22.34
N LYS A 11 16.75 23.22 -22.03
CA LYS A 11 17.07 23.67 -20.69
C LYS A 11 16.95 25.19 -20.65
N THR A 12 15.95 25.69 -19.94
CA THR A 12 15.67 27.13 -19.81
C THR A 12 15.53 27.49 -18.33
N PRO A 13 15.94 28.71 -17.94
CA PRO A 13 15.64 29.22 -16.61
C PRO A 13 14.11 29.37 -16.46
N TYR A 14 13.56 28.86 -15.35
CA TYR A 14 12.14 28.90 -15.07
C TYR A 14 11.89 29.17 -13.58
N PRO A 15 11.44 30.39 -13.21
CA PRO A 15 11.15 30.74 -11.81
C PRO A 15 10.07 29.84 -11.23
N ARG A 16 10.38 29.14 -10.13
CA ARG A 16 9.46 28.23 -9.42
C ARG A 16 9.84 28.12 -7.95
N PRO A 17 8.90 27.76 -7.05
CA PRO A 17 9.26 27.40 -5.68
C PRO A 17 10.16 26.17 -5.63
N ARG A 18 10.86 25.99 -4.50
CA ARG A 18 11.73 24.83 -4.26
C ARG A 18 10.94 23.52 -4.43
N GLY A 19 11.52 22.60 -5.19
CA GLY A 19 10.95 21.29 -5.47
C GLY A 19 11.02 20.94 -6.95
N THR A 20 10.50 19.76 -7.30
CA THR A 20 10.59 19.21 -8.66
C THR A 20 9.20 18.86 -9.17
N THR A 21 8.91 19.18 -10.42
CA THR A 21 7.70 18.73 -11.11
C THR A 21 8.14 17.90 -12.30
N VAL A 22 7.65 16.67 -12.37
CA VAL A 22 7.88 15.77 -13.50
C VAL A 22 6.56 15.62 -14.24
N SER A 23 6.61 15.77 -15.56
CA SER A 23 5.45 15.59 -16.44
C SER A 23 5.74 14.48 -17.42
N VAL A 24 4.99 13.39 -17.32
CA VAL A 24 5.04 12.29 -18.29
C VAL A 24 3.85 12.45 -19.23
N GLN A 25 4.13 12.56 -20.52
CA GLN A 25 3.11 12.75 -21.56
C GLN A 25 3.07 11.53 -22.46
N GLN A 26 1.87 11.14 -22.91
CA GLN A 26 1.67 10.06 -23.90
C GLN A 26 2.42 8.77 -23.53
N LEU A 27 2.16 8.25 -22.32
CA LEU A 27 2.81 7.05 -21.80
C LEU A 27 2.65 5.86 -22.77
N PHE A 28 3.75 5.16 -23.04
CA PHE A 28 3.83 4.04 -24.00
C PHE A 28 3.63 4.37 -25.48
N SER A 29 3.52 5.66 -25.86
CA SER A 29 3.31 6.06 -27.28
C SER A 29 4.33 5.50 -28.27
N THR A 30 5.60 5.32 -27.87
CA THR A 30 6.66 4.74 -28.70
C THR A 30 6.52 3.23 -28.93
N LEU A 31 5.62 2.56 -28.22
CA LEU A 31 5.38 1.11 -28.29
C LEU A 31 3.90 0.84 -28.64
N PRO A 32 3.51 0.85 -29.93
CA PRO A 32 2.11 0.87 -30.35
C PRO A 32 1.25 -0.27 -29.80
N VAL A 33 1.81 -1.48 -29.74
CA VAL A 33 1.12 -2.67 -29.20
C VAL A 33 0.84 -2.48 -27.70
N ARG A 34 1.86 -2.05 -26.94
CA ARG A 34 1.73 -1.80 -25.49
C ARG A 34 0.80 -0.63 -25.19
N HIS A 35 0.83 0.41 -26.02
CA HIS A 35 -0.07 1.56 -25.91
C HIS A 35 -1.53 1.15 -26.09
N LYS A 36 -1.83 0.37 -27.14
CA LYS A 36 -3.19 -0.13 -27.40
C LYS A 36 -3.67 -1.08 -26.30
N GLU A 37 -2.78 -1.93 -25.79
CA GLU A 37 -3.06 -2.79 -24.63
C GLU A 37 -3.39 -1.97 -23.37
N PHE A 38 -2.59 -0.94 -23.07
CA PHE A 38 -2.79 -0.04 -21.94
C PHE A 38 -4.14 0.68 -22.03
N GLN A 39 -4.49 1.20 -23.21
CA GLN A 39 -5.78 1.85 -23.45
C GLN A 39 -6.95 0.87 -23.26
N ARG A 40 -6.84 -0.36 -23.79
CA ARG A 40 -7.88 -1.39 -23.64
C ARG A 40 -8.10 -1.80 -22.18
N ASN A 41 -7.02 -1.89 -21.40
CA ASN A 41 -7.02 -2.35 -20.02
C ASN A 41 -7.02 -1.20 -18.99
N ILE A 42 -7.28 0.04 -19.41
CA ILE A 42 -7.06 1.26 -18.61
C ILE A 42 -7.75 1.23 -17.24
N LYS A 43 -8.95 0.65 -17.14
CA LYS A 43 -9.70 0.55 -15.88
C LYS A 43 -8.96 -0.31 -14.85
N LYS A 44 -8.38 -1.44 -15.28
CA LYS A 44 -7.63 -2.37 -14.41
C LYS A 44 -6.30 -1.76 -13.98
N GLU A 45 -5.56 -1.19 -14.93
CA GLU A 45 -4.29 -0.51 -14.65
C GLU A 45 -4.49 0.70 -13.73
N TYR A 46 -5.55 1.48 -13.96
CA TYR A 46 -5.91 2.60 -13.10
C TYR A 46 -6.26 2.14 -11.68
N ALA A 47 -7.07 1.09 -11.53
CA ALA A 47 -7.39 0.53 -10.21
C ALA A 47 -6.14 0.06 -9.46
N LYS A 48 -5.20 -0.60 -10.18
CA LYS A 48 -3.91 -1.02 -9.61
C LYS A 48 -3.06 0.16 -9.17
N MET A 49 -2.99 1.22 -9.99
CA MET A 49 -2.30 2.46 -9.65
C MET A 49 -2.91 3.14 -8.42
N VAL A 50 -4.24 3.20 -8.33
CA VAL A 50 -4.95 3.74 -7.17
C VAL A 50 -4.65 2.93 -5.91
N GLN A 51 -4.57 1.60 -6.00
CA GLN A 51 -4.21 0.76 -4.86
C GLN A 51 -2.81 1.05 -4.34
N VAL A 52 -1.82 1.17 -5.24
CA VAL A 52 -0.46 1.54 -4.88
C VAL A 52 -0.42 2.95 -4.26
N LEU A 53 -1.16 3.89 -4.84
CA LEU A 53 -1.26 5.26 -4.33
C LEU A 53 -1.89 5.29 -2.93
N HIS A 54 -2.96 4.53 -2.68
CA HIS A 54 -3.56 4.39 -1.36
C HIS A 54 -2.54 3.86 -0.34
N ALA A 55 -1.74 2.85 -0.69
CA ALA A 55 -0.70 2.33 0.20
C ALA A 55 0.28 3.43 0.63
N TYR A 56 0.79 4.21 -0.32
CA TYR A 56 1.69 5.33 -0.01
C TYR A 56 1.01 6.43 0.78
N CYS A 57 -0.24 6.79 0.47
CA CYS A 57 -1.02 7.77 1.23
C CYS A 57 -1.20 7.36 2.69
N ILE A 58 -1.42 6.07 2.95
CA ILE A 58 -1.61 5.53 4.31
C ILE A 58 -0.32 5.63 5.12
N ILE A 59 0.79 5.14 4.57
CA ILE A 59 2.05 4.99 5.31
C ILE A 59 2.84 6.31 5.46
N SER A 60 2.62 7.28 4.56
CA SER A 60 3.31 8.56 4.53
C SER A 60 2.73 9.57 5.53
N ALA A 61 2.93 9.31 6.82
CA ALA A 61 2.61 10.26 7.88
C ALA A 61 3.41 11.56 7.73
N GLY A 62 2.78 12.70 8.00
CA GLY A 62 3.37 14.03 7.88
C GLY A 62 3.47 14.57 6.44
N ILE A 63 3.05 13.79 5.44
CA ILE A 63 3.13 14.17 4.02
C ILE A 63 1.73 14.36 3.44
N ARG A 64 1.49 15.52 2.84
CA ARG A 64 0.27 15.82 2.08
C ARG A 64 0.39 15.28 0.67
N VAL A 65 -0.47 14.33 0.33
CA VAL A 65 -0.57 13.72 -1.01
C VAL A 65 -1.95 14.03 -1.58
N SER A 66 -2.01 14.55 -2.80
CA SER A 66 -3.26 14.83 -3.50
C SER A 66 -3.20 14.34 -4.94
N CYS A 67 -4.25 13.66 -5.39
CA CYS A 67 -4.38 13.18 -6.76
C CYS A 67 -5.75 13.55 -7.34
N THR A 68 -5.74 14.02 -8.57
CA THR A 68 -6.96 14.34 -9.35
C THR A 68 -6.86 13.72 -10.73
N ASN A 69 -7.98 13.27 -11.27
CA ASN A 69 -8.08 12.77 -12.63
C ASN A 69 -9.02 13.65 -13.47
N GLN A 70 -8.69 13.87 -14.74
CA GLN A 70 -9.50 14.64 -15.67
C GLN A 70 -9.66 13.86 -16.97
N LEU A 71 -10.91 13.64 -17.40
CA LEU A 71 -11.22 12.93 -18.64
C LEU A 71 -11.62 13.94 -19.72
N GLY A 72 -10.86 13.99 -20.82
CA GLY A 72 -11.08 14.94 -21.90
C GLY A 72 -11.12 16.39 -21.40
N GLN A 73 -12.14 17.14 -21.81
CA GLN A 73 -12.38 18.51 -21.37
C GLN A 73 -13.28 18.60 -20.12
N GLY A 74 -13.58 17.48 -19.46
CA GLY A 74 -14.44 17.46 -18.28
C GLY A 74 -13.80 18.11 -17.04
N LYS A 75 -14.59 18.22 -15.97
CA LYS A 75 -14.12 18.72 -14.66
C LYS A 75 -13.14 17.75 -13.98
N ARG A 76 -12.14 18.30 -13.29
CA ARG A 76 -11.20 17.53 -12.45
C ARG A 76 -11.96 16.79 -11.34
N GLN A 77 -11.78 15.48 -11.26
CA GLN A 77 -12.33 14.62 -10.22
C GLN A 77 -11.27 14.32 -9.15
N PRO A 78 -11.58 14.41 -7.86
CA PRO A 78 -10.67 13.99 -6.80
C PRO A 78 -10.51 12.45 -6.82
N VAL A 79 -9.28 11.98 -6.66
CA VAL A 79 -8.98 10.54 -6.54
C VAL A 79 -8.67 10.20 -5.09
N VAL A 80 -7.72 10.91 -4.49
CA VAL A 80 -7.34 10.78 -3.07
C VAL A 80 -6.72 12.08 -2.58
N CYS A 81 -6.87 12.37 -1.29
CA CYS A 81 -6.25 13.51 -0.64
C CYS A 81 -5.93 13.15 0.83
N THR A 82 -4.71 13.39 1.28
CA THR A 82 -4.31 13.29 2.70
C THR A 82 -4.00 14.68 3.28
N GLY A 83 -4.26 14.88 4.57
CA GLY A 83 -4.07 16.17 5.23
C GLY A 83 -2.61 16.53 5.58
N GLY A 84 -1.70 15.54 5.54
CA GLY A 84 -0.37 15.63 6.15
C GLY A 84 -0.37 15.29 7.65
N SER A 85 -1.32 14.45 8.08
CA SER A 85 -1.48 14.06 9.48
C SER A 85 -0.31 13.22 10.01
N PRO A 86 0.02 13.33 11.30
CA PRO A 86 1.15 12.60 11.88
C PRO A 86 0.87 11.11 12.12
N SER A 87 -0.40 10.67 12.09
CA SER A 87 -0.76 9.27 12.34
C SER A 87 -1.28 8.55 11.09
N ILE A 88 -0.96 7.25 11.01
CA ILE A 88 -1.50 6.36 9.97
C ILE A 88 -3.04 6.27 10.07
N LYS A 89 -3.58 6.32 11.30
CA LYS A 89 -5.03 6.25 11.54
C LYS A 89 -5.77 7.40 10.85
N GLU A 90 -5.28 8.62 10.98
CA GLU A 90 -5.86 9.80 10.32
C GLU A 90 -5.72 9.74 8.80
N ASN A 91 -4.61 9.19 8.30
CA ASN A 91 -4.44 8.95 6.86
C ASN A 91 -5.47 7.95 6.33
N ILE A 92 -5.72 6.84 7.04
CA ILE A 92 -6.79 5.88 6.69
C ILE A 92 -8.15 6.59 6.63
N GLY A 93 -8.45 7.45 7.62
CA GLY A 93 -9.68 8.24 7.66
C GLY A 93 -9.78 9.23 6.48
N SER A 94 -8.67 9.80 6.04
CA SER A 94 -8.63 10.71 4.88
C SER A 94 -8.85 9.98 3.55
N VAL A 95 -8.30 8.76 3.41
CA VAL A 95 -8.38 7.97 2.18
C VAL A 95 -9.73 7.25 2.05
N PHE A 96 -10.24 6.65 3.12
CA PHE A 96 -11.42 5.79 3.08
C PHE A 96 -12.63 6.32 3.85
N GLY A 97 -12.50 7.48 4.51
CA GLY A 97 -13.53 8.11 5.31
C GLY A 97 -13.60 7.61 6.76
N GLN A 98 -14.16 8.44 7.64
CA GLN A 98 -14.26 8.16 9.09
C GLN A 98 -15.07 6.90 9.40
N LYS A 99 -16.05 6.55 8.55
CA LYS A 99 -16.83 5.31 8.68
C LYS A 99 -15.96 4.06 8.63
N GLN A 100 -14.87 4.09 7.85
CA GLN A 100 -13.95 2.96 7.80
C GLN A 100 -13.23 2.78 9.14
N LEU A 101 -12.90 3.86 9.87
CA LEU A 101 -12.16 3.77 11.14
C LEU A 101 -12.99 3.14 12.26
N GLN A 102 -14.30 3.26 12.22
CA GLN A 102 -15.19 2.72 13.26
C GLN A 102 -15.16 1.19 13.34
N SER A 103 -14.83 0.53 12.23
CA SER A 103 -14.70 -0.93 12.16
C SER A 103 -13.29 -1.45 12.39
N LEU A 104 -12.31 -0.57 12.67
CA LEU A 104 -10.91 -0.95 12.84
C LEU A 104 -10.52 -1.00 14.30
N ILE A 105 -9.69 -1.99 14.62
CA ILE A 105 -8.97 -2.11 15.89
C ILE A 105 -7.46 -1.98 15.62
N PRO A 106 -6.71 -1.35 16.54
CA PRO A 106 -5.26 -1.31 16.44
C PRO A 106 -4.69 -2.74 16.58
N PHE A 107 -3.64 -3.03 15.82
CA PHE A 107 -2.90 -4.29 15.98
C PHE A 107 -2.14 -4.27 17.32
N VAL A 108 -2.29 -5.35 18.10
CA VAL A 108 -1.59 -5.54 19.38
C VAL A 108 -0.66 -6.72 19.21
N GLN A 109 0.64 -6.47 19.23
CA GLN A 109 1.65 -7.51 19.12
C GLN A 109 1.77 -8.27 20.44
N LEU A 110 1.75 -9.60 20.36
CA LEU A 110 1.94 -10.52 21.48
C LEU A 110 3.13 -11.45 21.18
N PRO A 111 3.82 -11.97 22.20
CA PRO A 111 4.77 -13.06 21.99
C PRO A 111 4.04 -14.29 21.42
N PRO A 112 4.70 -15.12 20.60
CA PRO A 112 4.10 -16.34 20.09
C PRO A 112 3.76 -17.28 21.25
N SER A 113 2.56 -17.89 21.22
CA SER A 113 2.15 -18.88 22.23
C SER A 113 2.80 -20.23 21.96
N ASP A 114 2.96 -21.05 22.99
CA ASP A 114 3.58 -22.37 22.88
C ASP A 114 2.91 -23.25 21.80
N SER A 115 1.58 -23.23 21.74
CA SER A 115 0.81 -23.96 20.72
C SER A 115 1.12 -23.53 19.28
N VAL A 116 1.35 -22.23 19.06
CA VAL A 116 1.72 -21.69 17.74
C VAL A 116 3.18 -22.01 17.44
N CYS A 117 4.07 -21.96 18.44
CA CYS A 117 5.45 -22.41 18.28
C CYS A 117 5.51 -23.89 17.86
N GLU A 118 4.72 -24.76 18.49
CA GLU A 118 4.63 -26.19 18.14
C GLU A 118 4.12 -26.40 16.71
N GLU A 119 3.05 -25.70 16.31
CA GLU A 119 2.48 -25.78 14.97
C GLU A 119 3.49 -25.37 13.89
N TYR A 120 4.30 -24.34 14.16
CA TYR A 120 5.31 -23.83 13.23
C TYR A 120 6.70 -24.46 13.42
N GLY A 121 6.85 -25.42 14.34
CA GLY A 121 8.11 -26.12 14.61
C GLY A 121 9.22 -25.22 15.18
N LEU A 122 8.86 -24.18 15.94
CA LEU A 122 9.79 -23.21 16.53
C LEU A 122 10.19 -23.61 17.95
N SER A 123 11.49 -23.55 18.25
CA SER A 123 11.99 -23.71 19.62
C SER A 123 11.98 -22.39 20.39
N CYS A 124 12.02 -22.44 21.73
CA CYS A 124 12.17 -21.24 22.56
C CYS A 124 13.43 -20.42 22.23
N SER A 125 14.47 -21.04 21.67
CA SER A 125 15.69 -20.35 21.25
C SER A 125 15.51 -19.54 19.96
N ASP A 126 14.62 -19.98 19.07
CA ASP A 126 14.28 -19.30 17.82
C ASP A 126 13.42 -18.06 18.10
N ALA A 127 12.50 -18.17 19.07
CA ALA A 127 11.63 -17.07 19.49
C ALA A 127 12.39 -15.94 20.24
N LEU A 128 13.61 -16.18 20.70
CA LEU A 128 14.42 -15.23 21.46
C LEU A 128 14.96 -14.08 20.58
N HIS A 129 15.17 -14.34 19.28
CA HIS A 129 15.64 -13.35 18.30
C HIS A 129 14.46 -12.64 17.61
N ASN A 130 13.47 -12.19 18.39
CA ASN A 130 12.29 -11.55 17.82
C ASN A 130 12.58 -10.10 17.39
N LEU A 131 13.13 -9.95 16.20
CA LEU A 131 13.48 -8.68 15.57
C LEU A 131 12.30 -8.04 14.80
N PHE A 132 11.10 -8.61 14.92
CA PHE A 132 9.92 -8.13 14.22
C PHE A 132 9.10 -7.19 15.11
N TYR A 133 8.84 -5.97 14.62
CA TYR A 133 7.93 -5.02 15.24
C TYR A 133 6.76 -4.74 14.31
N ILE A 134 5.59 -5.27 14.65
CA ILE A 134 4.40 -5.20 13.81
C ILE A 134 3.44 -4.17 14.39
N SER A 135 3.02 -3.21 13.57
CA SER A 135 2.04 -2.19 13.96
C SER A 135 1.05 -1.95 12.82
N GLY A 136 -0.17 -1.52 13.15
CA GLY A 136 -1.20 -1.37 12.14
C GLY A 136 -2.62 -1.33 12.66
N PHE A 137 -3.55 -1.55 11.75
CA PHE A 137 -4.98 -1.65 12.01
C PHE A 137 -5.57 -2.81 11.20
N ILE A 138 -6.52 -3.51 11.81
CA ILE A 138 -7.29 -4.58 11.17
C ILE A 138 -8.78 -4.41 11.49
N SER A 139 -9.64 -4.89 10.59
CA SER A 139 -11.09 -4.98 10.88
C SER A 139 -11.37 -5.82 12.12
N GLN A 140 -12.40 -5.43 12.88
CA GLN A 140 -13.02 -6.29 13.88
C GLN A 140 -13.61 -7.54 13.21
N CYS A 141 -13.53 -8.68 13.89
CA CYS A 141 -14.11 -9.94 13.41
C CYS A 141 -15.63 -10.05 13.59
N THR A 142 -16.30 -9.00 14.05
CA THR A 142 -17.75 -8.95 14.21
C THR A 142 -18.46 -9.21 12.88
N HIS A 143 -19.55 -9.98 12.91
CA HIS A 143 -20.32 -10.32 11.71
C HIS A 143 -20.81 -9.05 10.99
N GLY A 144 -20.64 -9.01 9.66
CA GLY A 144 -21.05 -7.90 8.82
C GLY A 144 -20.08 -6.71 8.75
N VAL A 145 -19.08 -6.65 9.64
CA VAL A 145 -18.13 -5.52 9.76
C VAL A 145 -16.96 -5.61 8.76
N GLY A 146 -16.71 -6.81 8.23
CA GLY A 146 -15.67 -7.05 7.23
C GLY A 146 -16.03 -6.56 5.81
N ARG A 147 -15.18 -6.90 4.85
CA ARG A 147 -15.29 -6.58 3.42
C ARG A 147 -15.75 -7.81 2.65
N SER A 148 -16.35 -7.62 1.48
CA SER A 148 -16.67 -8.72 0.55
C SER A 148 -15.48 -9.23 -0.23
N SER A 149 -14.35 -8.51 -0.24
CA SER A 149 -13.14 -8.84 -1.01
C SER A 149 -11.89 -8.27 -0.33
N THR A 150 -10.71 -8.65 -0.82
CA THR A 150 -9.40 -8.18 -0.34
C THR A 150 -8.98 -6.82 -0.92
N ASP A 151 -9.94 -5.98 -1.32
CA ASP A 151 -9.70 -4.72 -2.02
C ASP A 151 -8.97 -3.65 -1.17
N ARG A 152 -8.88 -3.84 0.15
CA ARG A 152 -8.28 -2.89 1.10
C ARG A 152 -7.32 -3.56 2.08
N GLN A 153 -6.37 -4.31 1.53
CA GLN A 153 -5.29 -4.92 2.29
C GLN A 153 -3.96 -4.31 1.87
N PHE A 154 -3.27 -3.69 2.83
CA PHE A 154 -2.03 -2.97 2.63
C PHE A 154 -0.98 -3.47 3.61
N PHE A 155 0.09 -4.02 3.06
CA PHE A 155 1.22 -4.53 3.82
C PHE A 155 2.47 -3.71 3.52
N PHE A 156 3.27 -3.51 4.55
CA PHE A 156 4.50 -2.74 4.46
C PHE A 156 5.62 -3.46 5.19
N ILE A 157 6.82 -3.41 4.64
CA ILE A 157 8.05 -3.76 5.34
C ILE A 157 8.91 -2.52 5.40
N ASN A 158 9.31 -2.11 6.61
CA ASN A 158 10.09 -0.88 6.82
C ASN A 158 9.50 0.32 6.06
N ARG A 159 8.17 0.52 6.19
CA ARG A 159 7.37 1.58 5.54
C ARG A 159 7.27 1.49 4.00
N ARG A 160 7.75 0.42 3.37
CA ARG A 160 7.66 0.22 1.91
C ARG A 160 6.46 -0.66 1.56
N PRO A 161 5.53 -0.22 0.69
CA PRO A 161 4.44 -1.07 0.24
C PRO A 161 4.96 -2.35 -0.42
N CYS A 162 4.44 -3.50 0.00
CA CYS A 162 4.81 -4.81 -0.51
C CYS A 162 3.61 -5.76 -0.48
N ASP A 163 3.73 -6.92 -1.11
CA ASP A 163 2.71 -7.98 -1.12
C ASP A 163 3.30 -9.31 -0.59
N PRO A 164 3.44 -9.46 0.74
CA PRO A 164 3.98 -10.67 1.34
C PRO A 164 2.94 -11.79 1.31
N ALA A 165 3.01 -12.64 0.28
CA ALA A 165 1.98 -13.65 -0.01
C ALA A 165 1.65 -14.58 1.18
N LYS A 166 2.66 -15.01 1.96
CA LYS A 166 2.46 -15.87 3.15
C LYS A 166 1.70 -15.13 4.26
N VAL A 167 2.12 -13.90 4.57
CA VAL A 167 1.48 -13.05 5.59
C VAL A 167 0.05 -12.72 5.19
N CYS A 168 -0.18 -12.36 3.92
CA CYS A 168 -1.51 -12.06 3.40
C CYS A 168 -2.45 -13.27 3.53
N ARG A 169 -2.00 -14.48 3.17
CA ARG A 169 -2.79 -15.70 3.34
C ARG A 169 -3.12 -15.97 4.82
N LEU A 170 -2.11 -15.91 5.69
CA LEU A 170 -2.28 -16.16 7.12
C LEU A 170 -3.27 -15.19 7.77
N VAL A 171 -3.17 -13.89 7.47
CA VAL A 171 -4.09 -12.89 8.01
C VAL A 171 -5.54 -13.17 7.59
N ASN A 172 -5.75 -13.56 6.33
CA ASN A 172 -7.08 -13.89 5.83
C ASN A 172 -7.63 -15.19 6.43
N GLU A 173 -6.79 -16.20 6.58
CA GLU A 173 -7.16 -17.48 7.19
C GLU A 173 -7.59 -17.32 8.65
N VAL A 174 -6.76 -16.65 9.46
CA VAL A 174 -7.08 -16.36 10.87
C VAL A 174 -8.35 -15.52 10.97
N TYR A 175 -8.54 -14.53 10.10
CA TYR A 175 -9.78 -13.75 10.10
C TYR A 175 -11.01 -14.61 9.78
N HIS A 176 -10.91 -15.54 8.82
CA HIS A 176 -12.00 -16.45 8.46
C HIS A 176 -12.37 -17.45 9.55
N MET A 177 -11.48 -17.74 10.51
CA MET A 177 -11.82 -18.54 11.69
C MET A 177 -12.91 -17.89 12.52
N TYR A 178 -12.96 -16.55 12.55
CA TYR A 178 -13.96 -15.79 13.30
C TYR A 178 -15.08 -15.22 12.41
N ASN A 179 -14.77 -14.87 11.15
CA ASN A 179 -15.71 -14.30 10.19
C ASN A 179 -15.53 -14.93 8.79
N ARG A 180 -16.19 -16.07 8.57
CA ARG A 180 -16.00 -16.96 7.41
C ARG A 180 -16.35 -16.35 6.04
N HIS A 181 -17.26 -15.38 5.99
CA HIS A 181 -17.84 -14.88 4.74
C HIS A 181 -17.29 -13.52 4.30
N GLN A 182 -16.34 -12.95 5.06
CA GLN A 182 -15.83 -11.61 4.82
C GLN A 182 -14.30 -11.58 4.98
N TYR A 183 -13.66 -10.64 4.28
CA TYR A 183 -12.23 -10.36 4.38
C TYR A 183 -11.99 -9.13 5.26
N PRO A 184 -10.85 -9.04 5.97
CA PRO A 184 -10.52 -7.85 6.74
C PRO A 184 -10.05 -6.69 5.86
N PHE A 185 -10.34 -5.47 6.30
CA PHE A 185 -9.48 -4.33 5.98
C PHE A 185 -8.16 -4.50 6.74
N VAL A 186 -7.02 -4.29 6.08
CA VAL A 186 -5.71 -4.48 6.70
C VAL A 186 -4.79 -3.32 6.34
N VAL A 187 -4.14 -2.76 7.35
CA VAL A 187 -2.96 -1.91 7.21
C VAL A 187 -1.94 -2.42 8.21
N LEU A 188 -0.88 -3.08 7.73
CA LEU A 188 0.11 -3.72 8.60
C LEU A 188 1.53 -3.35 8.16
N ASN A 189 2.29 -2.73 9.06
CA ASN A 189 3.70 -2.43 8.86
C ASN A 189 4.55 -3.33 9.75
N ILE A 190 5.41 -4.11 9.11
CA ILE A 190 6.39 -5.01 9.72
C ILE A 190 7.72 -4.26 9.69
N SER A 191 8.22 -3.88 10.86
CA SER A 191 9.54 -3.27 10.99
C SER A 191 10.53 -4.34 11.40
N VAL A 192 11.64 -4.41 10.69
CA VAL A 192 12.69 -5.41 10.85
C VAL A 192 14.02 -4.72 10.71
N ASP A 193 15.03 -5.27 11.38
CA ASP A 193 16.39 -4.74 11.23
C ASP A 193 16.85 -4.88 9.77
N SER A 194 17.55 -3.85 9.31
CA SER A 194 17.87 -3.60 7.89
C SER A 194 18.70 -4.72 7.28
N ASP A 195 19.48 -5.42 8.10
CA ASP A 195 20.37 -6.51 7.68
C ASP A 195 19.60 -7.80 7.31
N GLY A 196 18.35 -7.93 7.75
CA GLY A 196 17.51 -9.11 7.49
C GLY A 196 16.63 -9.05 6.24
N VAL A 197 16.53 -7.90 5.55
CA VAL A 197 15.67 -7.76 4.36
C VAL A 197 16.41 -7.14 3.19
N LEU A 198 16.69 -7.98 2.18
CA LEU A 198 17.05 -7.55 0.83
C LEU A 198 15.97 -6.61 0.28
N LEU A 199 16.36 -5.35 0.10
CA LEU A 199 15.71 -4.26 -0.62
C LEU A 199 14.39 -4.64 -1.31
N CYS A 200 13.27 -4.41 -0.63
CA CYS A 200 11.94 -4.38 -1.26
C CYS A 200 11.93 -3.26 -2.33
N HIS A 201 12.16 -3.65 -3.59
CA HIS A 201 12.04 -2.78 -4.75
C HIS A 201 10.59 -2.82 -5.25
N PRO A 202 9.94 -1.70 -5.60
CA PRO A 202 8.54 -1.65 -6.02
C PRO A 202 8.19 -2.46 -7.29
N GLY A 203 9.17 -3.08 -7.95
CA GLY A 203 9.00 -3.85 -9.18
C GLY A 203 9.19 -5.37 -9.04
N TRP A 204 9.62 -5.86 -7.87
CA TRP A 204 9.89 -7.29 -7.64
C TRP A 204 9.25 -7.70 -6.32
N SER A 205 8.02 -8.21 -6.42
CA SER A 205 7.27 -8.77 -5.30
C SER A 205 7.84 -10.12 -4.89
N VAL A 206 9.02 -10.16 -4.26
CA VAL A 206 9.42 -11.34 -3.49
C VAL A 206 10.19 -10.87 -2.26
N VAL A 207 9.51 -10.89 -1.12
CA VAL A 207 10.15 -11.01 0.19
C VAL A 207 10.24 -12.51 0.41
N ALA A 208 11.44 -13.06 0.27
CA ALA A 208 11.71 -14.47 0.54
C ALA A 208 11.78 -14.70 2.06
#